data_AF-A0A849DLL8-F1
#
_entry.id   AF-A0A849DLL8-F1
#
_cell.length_a   1.000
_cell.length_b   1.000
_cell.length_c   1.000
_cell.angle_alpha   90.00
_cell.angle_beta   90.00
_cell.angle_gamma   90.00
#
_symmetry.space_group_name_H-M   'P 1'
#
loop_
_entity.id
_entity.type
_entity.pdbx_description
1 polymer ?
#
loop_
_entity_poly.entity_id
_entity_poly.type
_entity_poly.pdbx_seq_one_letter_code
_entity_poly.pdbx_strand_id
1 'polypeptide(L)' 'MATPPTAQPDYTITVDPTARGASIGDSMYGVFFEDINFAADGGLYAELVRNRSFEFLPVDNASYTPLTGWTPGAGA' A
#
# COMPACT_ATOMS: atom_id res chain seq x y z
N MET A 1 -2.55 16.99 43.06
CA MET A 1 -1.38 16.09 42.93
C MET A 1 -0.70 16.44 41.61
N ALA A 2 0.52 16.99 41.63
CA ALA A 2 1.23 17.34 40.40
C ALA A 2 1.89 16.09 39.79
N THR A 3 1.84 15.96 38.47
CA THR A 3 2.50 14.88 37.73
C THR A 3 4.03 15.00 37.90
N PRO A 4 4.76 13.93 38.24
CA PRO A 4 6.21 14.00 38.34
C PRO A 4 6.82 14.26 36.95
N PRO A 5 7.90 15.04 36.86
CA PRO A 5 8.62 15.19 35.60
C PRO A 5 9.16 13.83 35.15
N THR A 6 8.87 13.44 33.92
CA THR A 6 9.48 12.28 33.27
C THR A 6 10.96 12.55 33.07
N ALA A 7 11.83 11.72 33.67
CA ALA A 7 13.27 11.80 33.47
C ALA A 7 13.59 11.58 31.99
N GLN A 8 14.20 12.58 31.35
CA GLN A 8 14.66 12.44 29.98
C GLN A 8 16.02 11.75 29.98
N PRO A 9 16.16 10.59 29.32
CA PRO A 9 17.44 9.90 29.23
C PRO A 9 18.50 10.76 28.56
N ASP A 10 19.73 10.62 29.02
CA ASP A 10 20.90 11.30 28.47
C ASP A 10 21.50 10.46 27.34
N TYR A 11 21.60 11.03 26.13
CA TYR A 11 22.11 10.36 24.93
C TYR A 11 23.08 11.26 24.18
N THR A 12 24.19 10.70 23.72
CA THR A 12 25.15 11.37 22.84
C THR A 12 25.40 10.52 21.60
N ILE A 13 25.29 11.13 20.42
CA ILE A 13 25.68 10.53 19.13
C ILE A 13 26.85 11.35 18.59
N THR A 14 28.00 10.70 18.41
CA THR A 14 29.19 11.33 17.80
C THR A 14 29.24 10.97 16.32
N VAL A 15 29.36 11.99 15.45
CA VAL A 15 29.48 11.82 14.00
C VAL A 15 30.81 12.40 13.52
N ASP A 16 31.55 11.65 12.72
CA ASP A 16 32.74 12.14 12.01
C ASP A 16 32.33 12.56 10.59
N PRO A 17 32.36 13.86 10.24
CA PRO A 17 31.97 14.34 8.91
C PRO A 17 33.01 14.05 7.82
N THR A 18 34.22 13.60 8.21
CA THR A 18 35.29 13.27 7.27
C THR A 18 35.24 11.81 6.82
N ALA A 19 34.62 10.94 7.62
CA ALA A 19 34.37 9.55 7.27
C ALA A 19 33.41 9.47 6.07
N ARG A 20 33.80 8.71 5.04
CA ARG A 20 33.00 8.55 3.80
C ARG A 20 32.01 7.39 3.87
N GLY A 21 32.21 6.43 4.78
CA GLY A 21 31.34 5.26 4.93
C GLY A 21 31.31 4.36 3.69
N ALA A 22 30.33 3.46 3.62
CA ALA A 22 30.02 2.69 2.43
C ALA A 22 29.21 3.54 1.43
N SER A 23 29.37 3.27 0.13
CA SER A 23 28.49 3.87 -0.89
C SER A 23 27.07 3.35 -0.72
N ILE A 24 26.11 4.26 -0.65
CA ILE A 24 24.68 3.94 -0.67
C ILE A 24 24.27 3.87 -2.14
N GLY A 25 23.85 2.69 -2.60
CA GLY A 25 23.40 2.51 -3.98
C GLY A 25 21.97 3.04 -4.17
N ASP A 26 21.68 3.60 -5.35
CA ASP A 26 20.34 4.13 -5.66
C ASP A 26 19.24 3.06 -5.53
N SER A 27 19.58 1.79 -5.78
CA SER A 27 18.65 0.66 -5.64
C SER A 27 18.28 0.33 -4.19
N MET A 28 18.90 0.97 -3.19
CA MET A 28 18.51 0.82 -1.78
C MET A 28 17.18 1.54 -1.47
N TYR A 29 16.71 2.41 -2.35
CA TYR A 29 15.43 3.08 -2.24
C TYR A 29 14.56 2.76 -3.45
N GLY A 30 13.35 2.24 -3.19
CA GLY A 30 12.41 1.87 -4.23
C GLY A 30 11.03 1.58 -3.66
N VAL A 31 10.13 1.13 -4.52
CA VAL A 31 8.77 0.74 -4.16
C VAL A 31 8.59 -0.75 -4.49
N PHE A 32 8.07 -1.50 -3.53
CA PHE A 32 7.54 -2.83 -3.79
C PHE A 32 6.07 -2.71 -4.21
N PHE A 33 5.68 -3.44 -5.25
CA PHE A 33 4.32 -3.40 -5.79
C PHE A 33 3.77 -4.81 -5.97
N GLU A 34 2.59 -5.04 -5.40
CA GLU A 34 1.75 -6.22 -5.61
C GLU A 34 0.31 -5.75 -5.82
N ASP A 35 -0.49 -6.54 -6.54
CA ASP A 35 -1.93 -6.29 -6.59
C ASP A 35 -2.62 -6.82 -5.34
N ILE A 36 -2.53 -6.04 -4.26
CA ILE A 36 -3.24 -6.25 -3.00
C ILE A 36 -4.08 -5.03 -2.69
N ASN A 37 -5.24 -5.22 -2.06
CA ASN A 37 -6.11 -4.11 -1.65
C ASN A 37 -6.49 -3.16 -2.80
N PHE A 38 -6.66 -3.67 -4.03
CA PHE A 38 -6.96 -2.89 -5.24
C PHE A 38 -5.83 -1.92 -5.63
N ALA A 39 -4.57 -2.24 -5.33
CA ALA A 39 -3.44 -1.38 -5.67
C ALA A 39 -3.15 -1.33 -7.17
N ALA A 40 -3.40 -2.42 -7.92
CA ALA A 40 -3.35 -2.39 -9.39
C ALA A 40 -4.73 -2.12 -9.97
N ASP A 41 -5.59 -3.14 -10.04
CA ASP A 41 -6.95 -3.02 -10.59
C ASP A 41 -7.88 -2.28 -9.61
N GLY A 42 -8.25 -1.05 -9.97
CA GLY A 42 -8.99 -0.12 -9.10
C GLY A 42 -8.09 0.87 -8.34
N GLY A 43 -6.77 0.84 -8.60
CA GLY A 43 -5.78 1.74 -8.02
C GLY A 43 -4.92 2.37 -9.11
N LEU A 44 -3.68 1.90 -9.26
CA LEU A 44 -2.72 2.46 -10.22
C LEU A 44 -3.16 2.26 -11.68
N TYR A 45 -3.84 1.14 -11.98
CA TYR A 45 -4.43 0.94 -13.31
C TYR A 45 -5.71 1.77 -13.43
N ALA A 46 -5.72 2.69 -14.40
CA ALA A 46 -6.73 3.74 -14.52
C ALA A 46 -8.12 3.27 -15.02
N GLU A 47 -8.38 1.97 -15.07
CA GLU A 47 -9.70 1.44 -15.42
C GLU A 47 -10.72 1.75 -14.32
N LEU A 48 -11.88 2.24 -14.71
CA LEU A 48 -12.96 2.63 -13.81
C LEU A 48 -14.07 1.56 -13.74
N VAL A 49 -14.18 0.70 -14.76
CA VAL A 49 -15.16 -0.38 -14.80
C VAL A 49 -14.59 -1.62 -14.12
N ARG A 50 -15.11 -1.92 -12.93
CA ARG A 50 -14.78 -3.16 -12.21
C ARG A 50 -15.37 -4.37 -12.93
N ASN A 51 -14.59 -5.44 -13.04
CA ASN A 51 -15.02 -6.70 -13.67
C ASN A 51 -15.53 -6.50 -15.11
N ARG A 52 -14.80 -5.67 -15.89
CA ARG A 52 -15.14 -5.33 -17.28
C ARG A 52 -15.21 -6.55 -18.23
N SER A 53 -14.51 -7.63 -17.88
CA SER A 53 -14.34 -8.86 -18.66
C SER A 53 -15.12 -10.07 -18.12
N PHE A 54 -15.85 -9.93 -17.01
CA PHE A 54 -16.60 -11.02 -16.36
C PHE A 54 -15.72 -12.17 -15.83
N GLU A 55 -14.46 -11.89 -15.49
CA GLU A 55 -13.46 -12.90 -15.06
C GLU A 55 -13.51 -13.22 -13.56
N PHE A 56 -14.33 -12.52 -12.78
CA PHE A 56 -14.42 -12.76 -11.33
C PHE A 56 -15.09 -14.09 -11.01
N LEU A 57 -14.42 -14.91 -10.20
CA LEU A 57 -14.89 -16.24 -9.81
C LEU A 57 -14.89 -16.43 -8.28
N PRO A 58 -15.71 -17.38 -7.75
CA PRO A 58 -15.70 -17.72 -6.33
C PRO A 58 -14.35 -18.18 -5.78
N VAL A 59 -13.42 -18.62 -6.64
CA VAL A 59 -12.05 -19.01 -6.26
C VAL A 59 -11.19 -17.80 -5.86
N ASP A 60 -11.48 -16.62 -6.41
CA ASP A 60 -10.78 -15.37 -6.08
C ASP A 60 -11.33 -14.77 -4.78
N ASN A 61 -12.65 -14.90 -4.59
CA ASN A 61 -13.35 -14.51 -3.37
C ASN A 61 -14.73 -15.21 -3.33
N ALA A 62 -15.09 -15.81 -2.19
CA ALA A 62 -16.34 -16.57 -2.06
C ALA A 62 -17.63 -15.78 -2.39
N SER A 63 -17.60 -14.44 -2.30
CA SER A 63 -18.74 -13.58 -2.65
C SER A 63 -18.77 -13.15 -4.11
N TYR A 64 -17.71 -13.44 -4.88
CA TYR A 64 -17.62 -13.02 -6.28
C TYR A 64 -18.45 -13.93 -7.19
N THR A 65 -19.02 -13.29 -8.19
CA THR A 65 -19.77 -13.91 -9.28
C THR A 65 -19.30 -13.29 -10.59
N PRO A 66 -19.57 -13.93 -11.74
CA PRO A 66 -19.27 -13.32 -13.03
C PRO A 66 -19.93 -11.94 -13.22
N LEU A 67 -21.02 -11.64 -12.52
CA LEU A 67 -21.73 -10.35 -12.57
C LEU A 67 -21.37 -9.38 -11.43
N THR A 68 -20.36 -9.68 -10.60
CA THR A 68 -19.91 -8.75 -9.55
C THR A 68 -19.51 -7.41 -10.17
N GLY A 69 -19.98 -6.29 -9.62
CA GLY A 69 -19.76 -4.96 -10.20
C GLY A 69 -20.81 -4.54 -11.24
N TRP A 70 -21.73 -5.43 -11.62
CA TRP A 70 -22.82 -5.15 -12.55
C TRP A 70 -24.18 -5.28 -11.85
N THR A 71 -25.11 -4.41 -12.22
CA THR A 71 -26.53 -4.52 -11.87
C THR A 71 -27.38 -4.31 -13.12
N PRO A 72 -28.54 -4.97 -13.24
CA PRO A 72 -29.46 -4.68 -14.34
C PRO A 72 -29.82 -3.20 -14.35
N GLY A 73 -29.73 -2.55 -15.51
CA GLY A 73 -30.27 -1.21 -15.67
C GLY A 73 -31.77 -1.22 -15.43
N ALA A 74 -32.28 -0.21 -14.73
CA ALA A 74 -33.72 0.04 -14.71
C ALA A 74 -34.15 0.28 -16.17
N GLY A 75 -34.88 -0.67 -16.76
CA GLY A 75 -35.41 -0.53 -18.10
C GLY A 75 -36.28 0.73 -18.19
N ALA A 76 -36.20 1.42 -19.33
CA ALA A 76 -37.22 2.38 -19.72
C ALA A 76 -38.54 1.66 -20.03
#